data_AF-A0A4D4J6I9-F1
#
_entry.id   AF-A0A4D4J6I9-F1
#
_cell.length_a   1.000
_cell.length_b   1.000
_cell.length_c   1.000
_cell.angle_alpha   90.00
_cell.angle_beta   90.00
_cell.angle_gamma   90.00
#
_symmetry.space_group_name_H-M   'P 1'
#
loop_
_entity.id
_entity.type
_entity.pdbx_description
1 polymer ?
#
loop_
_entity_poly.entity_id
_entity_poly.type
_entity_poly.pdbx_seq_one_letter_code
_entity_poly.pdbx_strand_id
1 'polypeptide(L)'
;MSFVAAARFGAIALRAMKAQQRSTVRLRELGDELRQARVRAGFSGSELARRLGWSRPRLTLMETGRRTTPEANVFLYLGQCRADAETVERVKQLVRERDTGYLLRPHQPYLPDELSTMIMLESAATAISGYEPVLISGLLQTEDYARAIMARFWDGPAAELEPFVAARMARQSVLQRWRPPQATFYLHEAALHHVVGGLQVMHEQMLRLALMANWSQVTIRVVPLSAPASPALGYPARLLEFADHDPVAHADTDTATVFLEDPAAIRVYRRKFNCIADVALGVEESRSLFAQWANTRPARGGPA
;
A
#
# COMPACT_ATOMS: atom_id res chain seq x y z
N MET A 1 -19.53 -40.56 29.41
CA MET A 1 -19.44 -39.20 28.80
C MET A 1 -18.25 -39.19 27.86
N SER A 2 -18.57 -39.19 26.56
CA SER A 2 -17.89 -40.00 25.53
C SER A 2 -16.63 -39.36 24.92
N PHE A 3 -15.73 -40.22 24.41
CA PHE A 3 -14.56 -39.96 23.57
C PHE A 3 -14.76 -38.86 22.50
N VAL A 4 -16.01 -38.63 22.07
CA VAL A 4 -16.44 -37.58 21.15
C VAL A 4 -16.13 -36.15 21.66
N ALA A 5 -16.17 -35.92 22.98
CA ALA A 5 -15.84 -34.62 23.57
C ALA A 5 -14.34 -34.33 23.49
N ALA A 6 -13.48 -35.32 23.78
CA ALA A 6 -12.03 -35.20 23.67
C ALA A 6 -11.58 -35.02 22.21
N ALA A 7 -12.24 -35.68 21.24
CA ALA A 7 -11.98 -35.50 19.82
C ALA A 7 -12.41 -34.10 19.30
N ARG A 8 -13.50 -33.53 19.83
CA ARG A 8 -13.93 -32.15 19.52
C ARG A 8 -12.99 -31.09 20.09
N PHE A 9 -12.50 -31.27 21.33
CA PHE A 9 -11.46 -30.41 21.90
C PHE A 9 -10.12 -30.55 21.16
N GLY A 10 -9.76 -31.78 20.77
CA GLY A 10 -8.60 -32.05 19.92
C GLY A 10 -8.70 -31.37 18.55
N ALA A 11 -9.87 -31.35 17.90
CA ALA A 11 -10.08 -30.68 16.62
C ALA A 11 -10.16 -29.14 16.73
N ILE A 12 -10.62 -28.60 17.86
CA ILE A 12 -10.61 -27.15 18.15
C ILE A 12 -9.18 -26.70 18.51
N ALA A 13 -8.44 -27.47 19.29
CA ALA A 13 -7.02 -27.25 19.57
C ALA A 13 -6.15 -27.46 18.32
N LEU A 14 -6.50 -28.40 17.44
CA LEU A 14 -5.83 -28.60 16.15
C LEU A 14 -6.22 -27.53 15.13
N ARG A 15 -7.42 -26.92 15.21
CA ARG A 15 -7.77 -25.69 14.48
C ARG A 15 -7.07 -24.45 15.03
N ALA A 16 -6.80 -24.40 16.34
CA ALA A 16 -6.00 -23.36 16.98
C ALA A 16 -4.48 -23.54 16.74
N MET A 17 -4.00 -24.78 16.62
CA MET A 17 -2.61 -25.14 16.27
C MET A 17 -2.36 -25.14 14.76
N LYS A 18 -3.40 -25.29 13.93
CA LYS A 18 -3.44 -24.98 12.49
C LYS A 18 -4.09 -23.61 12.23
N ALA A 19 -4.01 -22.68 13.18
CA ALA A 19 -3.93 -21.28 12.79
C ALA A 19 -2.59 -21.14 12.07
N GLN A 20 -2.59 -21.46 10.77
CA GLN A 20 -1.49 -21.23 9.86
C GLN A 20 -1.01 -19.80 10.14
N GLN A 21 0.15 -19.67 10.78
CA GLN A 21 0.62 -18.44 11.43
C GLN A 21 0.46 -17.27 10.47
N ARG A 22 -0.61 -16.50 10.68
CA ARG A 22 -1.09 -15.54 9.68
C ARG A 22 -0.16 -14.34 9.69
N SER A 23 0.46 -14.05 8.56
CA SER A 23 1.37 -12.93 8.41
C SER A 23 0.56 -11.64 8.30
N THR A 24 0.29 -11.00 9.44
CA THR A 24 -0.47 -9.75 9.50
C THR A 24 0.37 -8.55 9.05
N VAL A 25 -0.26 -7.44 8.64
CA VAL A 25 0.42 -6.19 8.25
C VAL A 25 1.31 -5.72 9.39
N ARG A 26 0.82 -5.77 10.63
CA ARG A 26 1.60 -5.46 11.84
C ARG A 26 2.85 -6.32 11.97
N LEU A 27 2.76 -7.62 11.71
CA LEU A 27 3.93 -8.51 11.75
C LEU A 27 4.91 -8.20 10.60
N ARG A 28 4.40 -7.81 9.42
CA ARG A 28 5.23 -7.40 8.28
C ARG A 28 5.95 -6.08 8.58
N GLU A 29 5.28 -5.10 9.17
CA GLU A 29 5.89 -3.84 9.65
C GLU A 29 6.98 -4.13 10.70
N LEU A 30 6.67 -4.97 11.69
CA LEU A 30 7.66 -5.38 12.69
C LEU A 30 8.88 -6.06 12.03
N GLY A 31 8.63 -6.95 11.07
CA GLY A 31 9.70 -7.61 10.32
C GLY A 31 10.56 -6.63 9.53
N ASP A 32 9.93 -5.64 8.89
CA ASP A 32 10.64 -4.62 8.12
C ASP A 32 11.48 -3.70 9.02
N GLU A 33 10.95 -3.25 10.16
CA GLU A 33 11.72 -2.48 11.16
C GLU A 33 12.95 -3.27 11.67
N LEU A 34 12.79 -4.56 11.96
CA LEU A 34 13.91 -5.43 12.34
C LEU A 34 14.92 -5.59 11.20
N ARG A 35 14.46 -5.76 9.97
CA ARG A 35 15.33 -5.85 8.79
C ARG A 35 16.12 -4.56 8.61
N GLN A 36 15.46 -3.41 8.67
CA GLN A 36 16.10 -2.11 8.53
C GLN A 36 17.13 -1.87 9.63
N ALA A 37 16.81 -2.18 10.90
CA ALA A 37 17.75 -2.08 12.01
C ALA A 37 19.02 -2.92 11.77
N ARG A 38 18.86 -4.15 11.24
CA ARG A 38 20.00 -5.00 10.87
C ARG A 38 20.83 -4.40 9.74
N VAL A 39 20.19 -3.87 8.69
CA VAL A 39 20.91 -3.25 7.57
C VAL A 39 21.67 -2.01 8.03
N ARG A 40 21.06 -1.16 8.87
CA ARG A 40 21.73 0.01 9.48
C ARG A 40 22.94 -0.39 10.33
N ALA A 41 22.84 -1.52 11.04
CA ALA A 41 23.96 -2.09 11.80
C ALA A 41 25.06 -2.72 10.94
N GLY A 42 24.89 -2.77 9.61
CA GLY A 42 25.86 -3.35 8.67
C GLY A 42 25.91 -4.88 8.66
N PHE A 43 24.96 -5.57 9.30
CA PHE A 43 25.01 -7.02 9.39
C PHE A 43 24.33 -7.70 8.20
N SER A 44 25.03 -8.69 7.63
CA SER A 44 24.36 -9.69 6.81
C SER A 44 23.42 -10.51 7.70
N GLY A 45 22.34 -11.04 7.12
CA GLY A 45 21.41 -11.83 7.92
C GLY A 45 21.98 -13.18 8.36
N SER A 46 23.02 -13.72 7.71
CA SER A 46 23.76 -14.90 8.22
C SER A 46 24.64 -14.53 9.41
N GLU A 47 25.26 -13.34 9.37
CA GLU A 47 26.06 -12.85 10.47
C GLU A 47 25.22 -12.61 11.73
N LEU A 48 24.09 -11.91 11.61
CA LEU A 48 23.22 -11.65 12.75
C LEU A 48 22.66 -12.96 13.34
N ALA A 49 22.26 -13.91 12.48
CA ALA A 49 21.79 -15.22 12.91
C ALA A 49 22.85 -15.95 13.76
N ARG A 50 24.12 -15.95 13.32
CA ARG A 50 25.24 -16.51 14.06
C ARG A 50 25.45 -15.82 15.41
N ARG A 51 25.44 -14.48 15.46
CA ARG A 51 25.62 -13.71 16.70
C ARG A 51 24.52 -14.00 17.74
N LEU A 52 23.29 -14.19 17.27
CA LEU A 52 22.14 -14.52 18.13
C LEU A 52 22.02 -16.01 18.46
N GLY A 53 22.85 -16.87 17.88
CA GLY A 53 22.71 -18.33 18.00
C GLY A 53 21.43 -18.89 17.36
N TRP A 54 20.90 -18.21 16.33
CA TRP A 54 19.67 -18.58 15.65
C TRP A 54 19.94 -19.12 14.24
N SER A 55 18.97 -19.85 13.69
CA SER A 55 19.04 -20.29 12.29
C SER A 55 18.69 -19.15 11.33
N ARG A 56 19.31 -19.13 10.15
CA ARG A 56 19.01 -18.16 9.09
C ARG A 56 17.53 -18.17 8.66
N PRO A 57 16.86 -19.35 8.52
CA PRO A 57 15.42 -19.39 8.24
C PRO A 57 14.57 -18.75 9.33
N ARG A 58 14.91 -18.94 10.62
CA ARG A 58 14.21 -18.27 11.72
C ARG A 58 14.29 -16.76 11.58
N LEU A 59 15.48 -16.23 11.32
CA LEU A 59 15.68 -14.79 11.14
C LEU A 59 14.88 -14.27 9.94
N THR A 60 14.89 -15.01 8.83
CA THR A 60 14.12 -14.64 7.63
C THR A 60 12.62 -14.56 7.92
N LEU A 61 12.05 -15.56 8.62
CA LEU A 61 10.63 -15.56 8.98
C LEU A 61 10.25 -14.39 9.90
N MET A 62 11.17 -13.96 10.77
CA MET A 62 11.01 -12.77 11.60
C MET A 62 10.97 -11.49 10.75
N GLU A 63 11.97 -11.32 9.88
CA GLU A 63 12.10 -10.14 9.00
C GLU A 63 11.00 -10.03 7.95
N THR A 64 10.42 -11.16 7.52
CA THR A 64 9.29 -11.15 6.57
C THR A 64 7.93 -11.10 7.28
N GLY A 65 7.88 -11.04 8.62
CA GLY A 65 6.61 -11.04 9.36
C GLY A 65 5.77 -12.31 9.19
N ARG A 66 6.39 -13.44 8.84
CA ARG A 66 5.71 -14.74 8.67
C ARG A 66 5.62 -15.55 9.96
N ARG A 67 6.19 -15.04 11.04
CA ARG A 67 6.23 -15.71 12.33
C ARG A 67 6.07 -14.71 13.46
N THR A 68 5.08 -14.96 14.31
CA THR A 68 4.97 -14.29 15.61
C THR A 68 6.20 -14.61 16.45
N THR A 69 6.87 -13.57 16.90
CA THR A 69 8.12 -13.68 17.64
C THR A 69 7.90 -13.22 19.07
N PRO A 70 8.38 -13.98 20.09
CA PRO A 70 8.34 -13.53 21.48
C PRO A 70 9.04 -12.18 21.65
N GLU A 71 8.46 -11.28 22.43
CA GLU A 71 8.97 -9.92 22.70
C GLU A 71 10.44 -9.92 23.12
N ALA A 72 10.85 -10.85 24.00
CA ALA A 72 12.24 -11.00 24.41
C ALA A 72 13.21 -11.23 23.23
N ASN A 73 12.82 -12.03 22.24
CA ASN A 73 13.64 -12.26 21.06
C ASN A 73 13.71 -11.02 20.16
N VAL A 74 12.60 -10.29 20.03
CA VAL A 74 12.58 -9.02 19.27
C VAL A 74 13.59 -8.03 19.86
N PHE A 75 13.61 -7.86 21.18
CA PHE A 75 14.56 -6.96 21.83
C PHE A 75 16.00 -7.47 21.84
N LEU A 76 16.23 -8.78 21.94
CA LEU A 76 17.57 -9.37 21.74
C LEU A 76 18.12 -9.05 20.35
N TYR A 77 17.26 -9.15 19.32
CA TYR A 77 17.62 -8.78 17.95
C TYR A 77 18.04 -7.30 17.86
N LEU A 78 17.23 -6.39 18.40
CA LEU A 78 17.52 -4.95 18.37
C LEU A 78 18.78 -4.60 19.16
N GLY A 79 18.97 -5.19 20.33
CA GLY A 79 20.17 -5.01 21.15
C GLY A 79 21.43 -5.44 20.41
N GLN A 80 21.38 -6.57 19.69
CA GLN A 80 22.51 -7.02 18.87
C GLN A 80 22.82 -6.06 17.72
N CYS A 81 21.79 -5.41 17.15
CA CYS A 81 21.91 -4.38 16.11
C CYS A 81 22.30 -3.00 16.65
N ARG A 82 22.32 -2.80 17.98
CA ARG A 82 22.51 -1.47 18.61
C ARG A 82 21.54 -0.43 18.05
N ALA A 83 20.28 -0.82 17.89
CA ALA A 83 19.24 0.07 17.39
C ALA A 83 19.09 1.32 18.29
N ASP A 84 18.84 2.47 17.68
CA ASP A 84 18.57 3.72 18.39
C ASP A 84 17.26 3.66 19.20
N ALA A 85 17.10 4.62 20.11
CA ALA A 85 15.95 4.70 21.00
C ALA A 85 14.62 4.83 20.23
N GLU A 86 14.63 5.54 19.10
CA GLU A 86 13.46 5.73 18.26
C GLU A 86 12.99 4.41 17.63
N THR A 87 13.90 3.64 17.02
CA THR A 87 13.63 2.32 16.46
C THR A 87 13.10 1.38 17.55
N VAL A 88 13.71 1.40 18.75
CA VAL A 88 13.29 0.55 19.87
C VAL A 88 11.86 0.88 20.31
N GLU A 89 11.50 2.17 20.43
CA GLU A 89 10.16 2.55 20.84
C GLU A 89 9.11 2.22 19.77
N ARG A 90 9.41 2.44 18.48
CA ARG A 90 8.54 2.03 17.37
C ARG A 90 8.27 0.53 17.38
N VAL A 91 9.32 -0.30 17.51
CA VAL A 91 9.19 -1.76 17.58
C VAL A 91 8.40 -2.19 18.82
N LYS A 92 8.60 -1.55 19.96
CA LYS A 92 7.86 -1.83 21.19
C LYS A 92 6.37 -1.55 21.04
N GLN A 93 5.99 -0.47 20.35
CA GLN A 93 4.59 -0.19 20.01
C GLN A 93 4.01 -1.31 19.14
N LEU A 94 4.72 -1.68 18.06
CA LEU A 94 4.28 -2.76 17.16
C LEU A 94 4.12 -4.10 17.87
N VAL A 95 5.02 -4.47 18.78
CA VAL A 95 4.95 -5.73 19.52
C VAL A 95 3.73 -5.79 20.45
N ARG A 96 3.36 -4.66 21.05
CA ARG A 96 2.28 -4.55 22.04
C ARG A 96 0.91 -4.26 21.44
N GLU A 97 0.87 -3.85 20.18
CA GLU A 97 -0.36 -3.61 19.45
C GLU A 97 -1.17 -4.90 19.29
N ARG A 98 -2.47 -4.82 19.63
CA ARG A 98 -3.38 -5.97 19.59
C ARG A 98 -3.79 -6.26 18.16
N ASP A 99 -3.86 -7.54 17.81
CA ASP A 99 -4.47 -7.97 16.56
C ASP A 99 -5.99 -7.98 16.68
N THR A 100 -6.64 -7.01 16.06
CA THR A 100 -8.11 -6.88 16.00
C THR A 100 -8.69 -7.33 14.65
N GLY A 101 -7.88 -7.91 13.76
CA GLY A 101 -8.26 -8.28 12.39
C GLY A 101 -8.19 -7.14 11.37
N TYR A 102 -7.86 -5.92 11.82
CA TYR A 102 -7.54 -4.76 11.00
C TYR A 102 -6.42 -3.96 11.68
N LEU A 103 -5.68 -3.19 10.89
CA LEU A 103 -4.64 -2.30 11.38
C LEU A 103 -5.02 -0.85 11.07
N LEU A 104 -5.01 0.00 12.09
CA LEU A 104 -5.25 1.43 11.94
C LEU A 104 -3.90 2.15 12.00
N ARG A 105 -3.62 2.99 11.02
CA ARG A 105 -2.47 3.89 11.03
C ARG A 105 -2.98 5.33 10.93
N PRO A 106 -2.83 6.15 11.98
CA PRO A 106 -3.26 7.54 11.94
C PRO A 106 -2.43 8.34 10.95
N HIS A 107 -3.05 9.33 10.32
CA HIS A 107 -2.34 10.31 9.51
C HIS A 107 -1.61 11.26 10.45
N GLN A 108 -0.28 11.18 10.46
CA GLN A 108 0.55 12.16 11.18
C GLN A 108 0.84 13.36 10.28
N PRO A 109 0.98 14.57 10.85
CA PRO A 109 1.24 15.78 10.08
C PRO A 109 2.58 15.77 9.33
N TYR A 110 3.60 15.01 9.80
CA TYR A 110 4.97 15.17 9.28
C TYR A 110 5.70 13.94 8.68
N LEU A 111 5.02 12.80 8.51
CA LEU A 111 5.25 11.74 7.50
C LEU A 111 4.30 10.62 7.92
N PRO A 112 3.26 10.25 7.14
CA PRO A 112 2.26 9.33 7.66
C PRO A 112 2.89 7.95 7.95
N ASP A 113 2.63 7.37 9.12
CA ASP A 113 2.89 5.94 9.38
C ASP A 113 2.17 5.05 8.34
N GLU A 114 1.08 5.56 7.77
CA GLU A 114 0.46 4.99 6.57
C GLU A 114 1.43 4.92 5.39
N LEU A 115 2.18 5.98 5.10
CA LEU A 115 3.04 6.05 3.92
C LEU A 115 4.16 5.02 4.00
N SER A 116 4.78 4.82 5.18
CA SER A 116 5.78 3.77 5.39
C SER A 116 5.17 2.38 5.24
N THR A 117 4.00 2.15 5.83
CA THR A 117 3.26 0.87 5.73
C THR A 117 2.88 0.56 4.28
N MET A 118 2.37 1.56 3.56
CA MET A 118 2.00 1.46 2.16
C MET A 118 3.23 1.20 1.28
N ILE A 119 4.33 1.93 1.48
CA ILE A 119 5.60 1.69 0.76
C ILE A 119 6.06 0.24 0.98
N MET A 120 6.01 -0.26 2.22
CA MET A 120 6.38 -1.64 2.56
C MET A 120 5.47 -2.64 1.83
N LEU A 121 4.15 -2.45 1.88
CA LEU A 121 3.20 -3.35 1.23
C LEU A 121 3.31 -3.30 -0.30
N GLU A 122 3.36 -2.12 -0.92
CA GLU A 122 3.54 -1.97 -2.37
C GLU A 122 4.87 -2.60 -2.82
N SER A 123 5.94 -2.40 -2.05
CA SER A 123 7.25 -3.02 -2.31
C SER A 123 7.25 -4.54 -2.16
N ALA A 124 6.32 -5.12 -1.42
CA ALA A 124 6.19 -6.58 -1.33
C ALA A 124 5.15 -7.15 -2.31
N ALA A 125 4.28 -6.32 -2.88
CA ALA A 125 3.16 -6.76 -3.71
C ALA A 125 3.62 -7.39 -5.03
N THR A 126 2.86 -8.38 -5.47
CA THR A 126 2.92 -8.99 -6.80
C THR A 126 1.80 -8.50 -7.72
N ALA A 127 0.68 -8.05 -7.14
CA ALA A 127 -0.38 -7.34 -7.86
C ALA A 127 -0.96 -6.22 -6.99
N ILE A 128 -1.36 -5.13 -7.64
CA ILE A 128 -1.98 -3.95 -7.02
C ILE A 128 -3.22 -3.63 -7.84
N SER A 129 -4.38 -3.54 -7.20
CA SER A 129 -5.61 -3.01 -7.79
C SER A 129 -6.01 -1.74 -7.04
N GLY A 130 -6.30 -0.66 -7.77
CA GLY A 130 -6.73 0.62 -7.20
C GLY A 130 -7.95 1.16 -7.91
N TYR A 131 -8.88 1.73 -7.17
CA TYR A 131 -9.99 2.51 -7.70
C TYR A 131 -10.02 3.89 -7.05
N GLU A 132 -10.08 4.92 -7.87
CA GLU A 132 -10.09 6.30 -7.43
C GLU A 132 -11.30 7.05 -8.03
N PRO A 133 -12.26 7.50 -7.19
CA PRO A 133 -13.48 8.15 -7.68
C PRO A 133 -13.29 9.64 -8.02
N VAL A 134 -12.35 10.33 -7.37
CA VAL A 134 -12.24 11.80 -7.40
C VAL A 134 -10.83 12.30 -7.70
N LEU A 135 -9.78 11.56 -7.32
CA LEU A 135 -8.39 11.94 -7.53
C LEU A 135 -7.68 10.91 -8.40
N ILE A 136 -6.53 11.26 -8.98
CA ILE A 136 -5.68 10.28 -9.64
C ILE A 136 -4.83 9.55 -8.60
N SER A 137 -4.68 8.24 -8.76
CA SER A 137 -3.91 7.43 -7.82
C SER A 137 -2.47 7.94 -7.68
N GLY A 138 -1.94 8.00 -6.46
CA GLY A 138 -0.59 8.51 -6.19
C GLY A 138 0.54 7.78 -6.93
N LEU A 139 0.29 6.54 -7.39
CA LEU A 139 1.23 5.78 -8.22
C LEU A 139 1.28 6.23 -9.69
N LEU A 140 0.30 7.04 -10.11
CA LEU A 140 0.12 7.55 -11.47
C LEU A 140 0.31 9.07 -11.57
N GLN A 141 0.50 9.76 -10.44
CA GLN A 141 0.58 11.21 -10.38
C GLN A 141 1.88 11.76 -10.98
N THR A 142 1.83 12.96 -11.56
CA THR A 142 3.01 13.80 -11.77
C THR A 142 3.38 14.50 -10.46
N GLU A 143 4.61 14.99 -10.39
CA GLU A 143 5.10 15.71 -9.21
C GLU A 143 4.27 16.96 -8.93
N ASP A 144 3.92 17.74 -9.96
CA ASP A 144 3.11 18.95 -9.80
C ASP A 144 1.67 18.65 -9.40
N TYR A 145 1.09 17.54 -9.87
CA TYR A 145 -0.23 17.10 -9.41
C TYR A 145 -0.18 16.72 -7.92
N ALA A 146 0.83 15.93 -7.53
CA ALA A 146 1.04 15.52 -6.14
C ALA A 146 1.21 16.74 -5.22
N ARG A 147 2.09 17.67 -5.60
CA ARG A 147 2.32 18.93 -4.89
C ARG A 147 1.03 19.74 -4.74
N ALA A 148 0.27 19.90 -5.82
CA ALA A 148 -0.96 20.69 -5.81
C ALA A 148 -2.06 20.13 -4.88
N ILE A 149 -2.22 18.80 -4.80
CA ILE A 149 -3.14 18.18 -3.84
C ILE A 149 -2.65 18.33 -2.42
N MET A 150 -1.37 18.05 -2.17
CA MET A 150 -0.84 18.06 -0.82
C MET A 150 -0.81 19.46 -0.22
N ALA A 151 -0.50 20.48 -1.03
CA ALA A 151 -0.53 21.89 -0.61
C ALA A 151 -1.92 22.38 -0.17
N ARG A 152 -3.03 21.74 -0.60
CA ARG A 152 -4.40 22.16 -0.27
C ARG A 152 -4.78 21.90 1.19
N PHE A 153 -4.20 20.87 1.79
CA PHE A 153 -4.43 20.48 3.19
C PHE A 153 -3.18 20.65 4.05
N TRP A 154 -2.15 21.32 3.51
CA TRP A 154 -0.91 21.59 4.22
C TRP A 154 -1.07 22.84 5.11
N ASP A 155 -0.81 22.67 6.41
CA ASP A 155 -0.88 23.73 7.42
C ASP A 155 0.52 24.22 7.87
N GLY A 156 1.60 23.58 7.40
CA GLY A 156 2.97 23.96 7.67
C GLY A 156 3.61 24.94 6.65
N PRO A 157 4.90 25.26 6.79
CA PRO A 157 5.65 26.05 5.81
C PRO A 157 5.77 25.34 4.46
N ALA A 158 5.65 26.08 3.34
CA ALA A 158 5.71 25.47 2.00
C ALA A 158 7.03 24.72 1.72
N ALA A 159 8.15 25.18 2.28
CA ALA A 159 9.45 24.52 2.13
C ALA A 159 9.49 23.12 2.77
N GLU A 160 8.63 22.87 3.76
CA GLU A 160 8.53 21.58 4.45
C GLU A 160 7.66 20.58 3.69
N LEU A 161 6.92 21.00 2.64
CA LEU A 161 6.10 20.10 1.83
C LEU A 161 6.92 19.22 0.87
N GLU A 162 8.05 19.73 0.38
CA GLU A 162 8.85 19.08 -0.68
C GLU A 162 9.36 17.68 -0.32
N PRO A 163 9.84 17.39 0.91
CA PRO A 163 10.17 16.03 1.33
C PRO A 163 9.02 15.03 1.17
N PHE A 164 7.77 15.45 1.38
CA PHE A 164 6.60 14.59 1.26
C PHE A 164 6.24 14.33 -0.20
N VAL A 165 6.35 15.37 -1.05
CA VAL A 165 6.20 15.22 -2.49
C VAL A 165 7.26 14.26 -3.01
N ALA A 166 8.52 14.43 -2.61
CA ALA A 166 9.61 13.54 -2.97
C ALA A 166 9.37 12.10 -2.50
N ALA A 167 8.89 11.89 -1.27
CA ALA A 167 8.56 10.56 -0.76
C ALA A 167 7.42 9.90 -1.57
N ARG A 168 6.38 10.66 -1.92
CA ARG A 168 5.28 10.19 -2.77
C ARG A 168 5.77 9.83 -4.17
N MET A 169 6.69 10.62 -4.75
CA MET A 169 7.25 10.33 -6.06
C MET A 169 8.21 9.13 -6.03
N ALA A 170 9.05 9.01 -5.01
CA ALA A 170 9.95 7.87 -4.82
C ALA A 170 9.19 6.54 -4.72
N ARG A 171 7.99 6.56 -4.11
CA ARG A 171 7.10 5.39 -4.03
C ARG A 171 6.73 4.82 -5.39
N GLN A 172 6.62 5.64 -6.45
CA GLN A 172 6.27 5.16 -7.80
C GLN A 172 7.32 4.24 -8.42
N SER A 173 8.54 4.22 -7.89
CA SER A 173 9.62 3.33 -8.35
C SER A 173 9.24 1.84 -8.31
N VAL A 174 8.26 1.46 -7.48
CA VAL A 174 7.72 0.10 -7.43
C VAL A 174 7.25 -0.42 -8.79
N LEU A 175 6.71 0.46 -9.64
CA LEU A 175 6.23 0.10 -10.99
C LEU A 175 7.35 -0.08 -12.01
N GLN A 176 8.58 0.32 -11.70
CA GLN A 176 9.73 0.32 -12.61
C GLN A 176 10.86 -0.61 -12.17
N ARG A 177 10.72 -1.30 -11.04
CA ARG A 177 11.72 -2.26 -10.55
C ARG A 177 11.84 -3.47 -11.48
N TRP A 178 12.90 -4.28 -11.30
CA TRP A 178 13.18 -5.48 -12.10
C TRP A 178 12.00 -6.47 -12.23
N ARG A 179 11.22 -6.64 -11.15
CA ARG A 179 10.01 -7.48 -11.13
C ARG A 179 8.82 -6.65 -10.63
N PRO A 180 8.26 -5.76 -11.45
CA PRO A 180 7.20 -4.86 -11.00
C PRO A 180 5.91 -5.65 -10.72
N PRO A 181 5.03 -5.17 -9.83
CA PRO A 181 3.72 -5.79 -9.64
C PRO A 181 2.84 -5.59 -10.89
N GLN A 182 1.89 -6.50 -11.09
CA GLN A 182 0.79 -6.25 -12.02
C GLN A 182 -0.15 -5.22 -11.41
N ALA A 183 -0.17 -4.01 -11.96
CA ALA A 183 -0.89 -2.87 -11.39
C ALA A 183 -2.10 -2.51 -12.26
N THR A 184 -3.30 -2.62 -11.71
CA THR A 184 -4.56 -2.25 -12.37
C THR A 184 -5.19 -1.07 -11.65
N PHE A 185 -5.40 0.03 -12.37
CA PHE A 185 -6.01 1.24 -11.85
C PHE A 185 -7.31 1.53 -12.59
N TYR A 186 -8.37 1.71 -11.82
CA TYR A 186 -9.66 2.17 -12.29
C TYR A 186 -9.84 3.62 -11.88
N LEU A 187 -9.87 4.52 -12.85
CA LEU A 187 -10.06 5.95 -12.61
C LEU A 187 -11.49 6.32 -13.00
N HIS A 188 -12.27 6.86 -12.07
CA HIS A 188 -13.55 7.41 -12.47
C HIS A 188 -13.33 8.69 -13.31
N GLU A 189 -14.13 8.88 -14.35
CA GLU A 189 -13.98 10.01 -15.28
C GLU A 189 -14.06 11.37 -14.56
N ALA A 190 -14.79 11.46 -13.44
CA ALA A 190 -14.80 12.64 -12.57
C ALA A 190 -13.39 13.04 -12.09
N ALA A 191 -12.51 12.07 -11.79
CA ALA A 191 -11.13 12.34 -11.36
C ALA A 191 -10.29 13.00 -12.45
N LEU A 192 -10.64 12.77 -13.71
CA LEU A 192 -10.00 13.47 -14.83
C LEU A 192 -10.54 14.90 -14.90
N HIS A 193 -11.84 15.12 -14.64
CA HIS A 193 -12.52 16.42 -14.73
C HIS A 193 -12.06 17.43 -13.68
N HIS A 194 -11.84 17.00 -12.43
CA HIS A 194 -11.42 17.90 -11.36
C HIS A 194 -10.07 18.54 -11.65
N VAL A 195 -10.03 19.88 -11.71
CA VAL A 195 -8.81 20.62 -12.00
C VAL A 195 -7.94 20.71 -10.75
N VAL A 196 -6.79 20.05 -10.80
CA VAL A 196 -5.76 20.03 -9.76
C VAL A 196 -4.53 20.76 -10.28
N GLY A 197 -4.03 21.75 -9.53
CA GLY A 197 -2.83 22.51 -9.92
C GLY A 197 -2.98 23.40 -11.16
N GLY A 198 -4.19 23.51 -11.73
CA GLY A 198 -4.46 24.27 -12.94
C GLY A 198 -4.44 23.42 -14.22
N LEU A 199 -4.73 24.04 -15.36
CA LEU A 199 -4.88 23.32 -16.63
C LEU A 199 -3.56 22.74 -17.15
N GLN A 200 -2.44 23.41 -16.92
CA GLN A 200 -1.12 22.90 -17.31
C GLN A 200 -0.74 21.63 -16.53
N VAL A 201 -0.93 21.62 -15.21
CA VAL A 201 -0.68 20.43 -14.38
C VAL A 201 -1.58 19.27 -14.83
N MET A 202 -2.85 19.55 -15.13
CA MET A 202 -3.75 18.52 -15.65
C MET A 202 -3.35 18.02 -17.05
N HIS A 203 -2.84 18.90 -17.93
CA HIS A 203 -2.33 18.50 -19.24
C HIS A 203 -1.19 17.49 -19.11
N GLU A 204 -0.17 17.83 -18.31
CA GLU A 204 0.98 16.96 -18.05
C GLU A 204 0.56 15.65 -17.38
N GLN A 205 -0.40 15.72 -16.46
CA GLN A 205 -0.97 14.54 -15.81
C GLN A 205 -1.69 13.61 -16.80
N MET A 206 -2.45 14.15 -17.76
CA MET A 206 -3.10 13.32 -18.79
C MET A 206 -2.08 12.68 -19.73
N LEU A 207 -1.02 13.42 -20.12
CA LEU A 207 0.10 12.86 -20.89
C LEU A 207 0.78 11.73 -20.12
N ARG A 208 1.01 11.90 -18.81
CA ARG A 208 1.58 10.87 -17.94
C ARG A 208 0.73 9.59 -17.94
N LEU A 209 -0.59 9.71 -17.81
CA LEU A 209 -1.51 8.56 -17.88
C LEU A 209 -1.44 7.87 -19.25
N ALA A 210 -1.48 8.64 -20.34
CA ALA A 210 -1.38 8.11 -21.70
C ALA A 210 -0.07 7.34 -21.94
N LEU A 211 1.06 7.84 -21.40
CA LEU A 211 2.35 7.17 -21.48
C LEU A 211 2.39 5.89 -20.65
N MET A 212 1.96 5.96 -19.38
CA MET A 212 1.97 4.80 -18.47
C MET A 212 1.03 3.68 -18.91
N ALA A 213 -0.05 4.01 -19.62
CA ALA A 213 -0.95 3.02 -20.21
C ALA A 213 -0.27 2.11 -21.26
N ASN A 214 0.94 2.44 -21.73
CA ASN A 214 1.73 1.57 -22.62
C ASN A 214 2.64 0.59 -21.88
N TRP A 215 2.71 0.64 -20.55
CA TRP A 215 3.56 -0.27 -19.78
C TRP A 215 2.87 -1.62 -19.61
N SER A 216 3.55 -2.70 -19.96
CA SER A 216 2.98 -4.07 -19.95
C SER A 216 2.43 -4.52 -18.59
N GLN A 217 2.96 -3.97 -17.50
CA GLN A 217 2.58 -4.27 -16.12
C GLN A 217 1.54 -3.31 -15.54
N VAL A 218 1.17 -2.25 -16.27
CA VAL A 218 0.21 -1.24 -15.81
C VAL A 218 -1.02 -1.23 -16.71
N THR A 219 -2.17 -1.51 -16.13
CA THR A 219 -3.48 -1.37 -16.79
C THR A 219 -4.20 -0.18 -16.18
N ILE A 220 -4.59 0.79 -16.99
CA ILE A 220 -5.39 1.95 -16.55
C ILE A 220 -6.70 1.94 -17.33
N ARG A 221 -7.82 1.86 -16.63
CA ARG A 221 -9.16 1.83 -17.21
C ARG A 221 -10.02 2.93 -16.62
N VAL A 222 -10.82 3.58 -17.45
CA VAL A 222 -11.71 4.67 -17.02
C VAL A 222 -13.10 4.11 -16.74
N VAL A 223 -13.68 4.47 -15.59
CA VAL A 223 -15.11 4.29 -15.33
C VAL A 223 -15.83 5.55 -15.82
N PRO A 224 -16.65 5.48 -16.88
CA PRO A 224 -17.27 6.66 -17.47
C PRO A 224 -18.35 7.24 -16.55
N LEU A 225 -18.65 8.54 -16.69
CA LEU A 225 -19.75 9.21 -15.97
C LEU A 225 -21.11 8.55 -16.23
N SER A 226 -21.27 7.91 -17.38
CA SER A 226 -22.48 7.18 -17.78
C SER A 226 -22.60 5.80 -17.14
N ALA A 227 -21.60 5.34 -16.37
CA ALA A 227 -21.65 4.04 -15.71
C ALA A 227 -22.82 4.00 -14.71
N PRO A 228 -23.54 2.86 -14.61
CA PRO A 228 -24.61 2.71 -13.63
C PRO A 228 -24.12 2.95 -12.20
N ALA A 229 -24.89 3.71 -11.42
CA ALA A 229 -24.60 3.91 -10.01
C ALA A 229 -24.54 2.56 -9.28
N SER A 230 -23.46 2.35 -8.51
CA SER A 230 -23.21 1.10 -7.80
C SER A 230 -22.51 1.37 -6.48
N PRO A 231 -22.83 0.66 -5.38
CA PRO A 231 -22.07 0.73 -4.14
C PRO A 231 -20.56 0.46 -4.33
N ALA A 232 -20.19 -0.29 -5.38
CA ALA A 232 -18.80 -0.53 -5.72
C ALA A 232 -18.04 0.76 -6.07
N LEU A 233 -18.72 1.76 -6.64
CA LEU A 233 -18.12 3.03 -7.08
C LEU A 233 -18.06 4.10 -5.98
N GLY A 234 -18.68 3.87 -4.82
CA GLY A 234 -18.90 4.92 -3.81
C GLY A 234 -17.66 5.40 -3.06
N TYR A 235 -16.61 4.58 -2.94
CA TYR A 235 -15.43 4.89 -2.13
C TYR A 235 -14.14 4.52 -2.86
N PRO A 236 -13.01 5.19 -2.61
CA PRO A 236 -11.71 4.70 -3.05
C PRO A 236 -11.44 3.31 -2.46
N ALA A 237 -10.64 2.52 -3.15
CA ALA A 237 -10.26 1.19 -2.67
C ALA A 237 -8.93 0.77 -3.26
N ARG A 238 -8.14 0.08 -2.45
CA ARG A 238 -6.91 -0.56 -2.91
C ARG A 238 -6.84 -2.00 -2.39
N LEU A 239 -6.35 -2.90 -3.24
CA LEU A 239 -6.15 -4.32 -2.93
C LEU A 239 -4.75 -4.73 -3.40
N LEU A 240 -3.95 -5.21 -2.47
CA LEU A 240 -2.59 -5.68 -2.70
C LEU A 240 -2.53 -7.18 -2.49
N GLU A 241 -1.93 -7.88 -3.46
CA GLU A 241 -1.75 -9.33 -3.42
C GLU A 241 -0.26 -9.67 -3.45
N PHE A 242 0.11 -10.73 -2.76
CA PHE A 242 1.49 -11.11 -2.49
C PHE A 242 1.70 -12.59 -2.84
N ALA A 243 2.93 -12.96 -3.25
CA ALA A 243 3.24 -14.35 -3.55
C ALA A 243 3.12 -15.27 -2.32
N ASP A 244 3.56 -14.79 -1.16
CA ASP A 244 3.75 -15.61 0.03
C ASP A 244 3.04 -15.06 1.27
N HIS A 245 2.17 -14.07 1.09
CA HIS A 245 1.44 -13.43 2.16
C HIS A 245 -0.04 -13.28 1.79
N ASP A 246 -0.87 -13.18 2.83
CA ASP A 246 -2.29 -12.92 2.61
C ASP A 246 -2.49 -11.53 1.96
N PRO A 247 -3.48 -11.40 1.07
CA PRO A 247 -3.81 -10.12 0.47
C PRO A 247 -4.26 -9.11 1.51
N VAL A 248 -4.03 -7.84 1.22
CA VAL A 248 -4.37 -6.70 2.08
C VAL A 248 -5.23 -5.76 1.26
N ALA A 249 -6.43 -5.49 1.74
CA ALA A 249 -7.20 -4.36 1.25
C ALA A 249 -6.93 -3.15 2.14
N HIS A 250 -7.00 -1.95 1.60
CA HIS A 250 -6.97 -0.77 2.44
C HIS A 250 -7.90 0.33 1.94
N ALA A 251 -8.36 1.11 2.91
CA ALA A 251 -9.22 2.25 2.73
C ALA A 251 -8.71 3.42 3.57
N ASP A 252 -8.74 4.59 2.98
CA ASP A 252 -8.33 5.83 3.62
C ASP A 252 -9.56 6.54 4.17
N THR A 253 -9.39 7.12 5.34
CA THR A 253 -10.26 8.17 5.89
C THR A 253 -9.46 9.48 5.90
N ASP A 254 -10.06 10.60 6.29
CA ASP A 254 -9.30 11.85 6.36
C ASP A 254 -8.19 11.83 7.43
N THR A 255 -8.32 10.98 8.46
CA THR A 255 -7.47 10.99 9.65
C THR A 255 -6.68 9.70 9.89
N ALA A 256 -6.99 8.63 9.17
CA ALA A 256 -6.32 7.35 9.30
C ALA A 256 -6.56 6.44 8.10
N THR A 257 -5.63 5.51 7.89
CA THR A 257 -5.81 4.40 6.95
C THR A 257 -6.06 3.11 7.69
N VAL A 258 -7.00 2.33 7.14
CA VAL A 258 -7.37 1.01 7.64
C VAL A 258 -6.84 -0.04 6.69
N PHE A 259 -5.96 -0.92 7.18
CA PHE A 259 -5.51 -2.12 6.48
C PHE A 259 -6.34 -3.32 6.95
N LEU A 260 -6.97 -3.99 5.98
CA LEU A 260 -7.90 -5.09 6.18
C LEU A 260 -7.28 -6.37 5.66
N GLU A 261 -7.18 -7.35 6.55
CA GLU A 261 -6.63 -8.67 6.23
C GLU A 261 -7.67 -9.78 6.41
N ASP A 262 -8.80 -9.51 7.04
CA ASP A 262 -9.87 -10.50 7.20
C ASP A 262 -10.31 -11.08 5.84
N PRO A 263 -10.38 -12.42 5.66
CA PRO A 263 -10.72 -13.01 4.38
C PRO A 263 -12.12 -12.63 3.89
N ALA A 264 -13.06 -12.31 4.79
CA ALA A 264 -14.38 -11.83 4.38
C ALA A 264 -14.30 -10.41 3.83
N ALA A 265 -13.55 -9.52 4.47
CA ALA A 265 -13.25 -8.19 3.94
C ALA A 265 -12.60 -8.29 2.55
N ILE A 266 -11.56 -9.12 2.38
CA ILE A 266 -10.89 -9.30 1.08
C ILE A 266 -11.87 -9.76 -0.02
N ARG A 267 -12.81 -10.67 0.29
CA ARG A 267 -13.84 -11.10 -0.67
C ARG A 267 -14.74 -9.94 -1.12
N VAL A 268 -15.03 -8.98 -0.24
CA VAL A 268 -15.79 -7.78 -0.58
C VAL A 268 -15.01 -6.92 -1.57
N TYR A 269 -13.72 -6.66 -1.32
CA TYR A 269 -12.87 -5.86 -2.21
C TYR A 269 -12.68 -6.52 -3.58
N ARG A 270 -12.47 -7.84 -3.64
CA ARG A 270 -12.40 -8.56 -4.92
C ARG A 270 -13.70 -8.43 -5.72
N ARG A 271 -14.86 -8.60 -5.06
CA ARG A 271 -16.16 -8.41 -5.71
C ARG A 271 -16.34 -6.98 -6.21
N LYS A 272 -15.94 -5.98 -5.41
CA LYS A 272 -15.94 -4.58 -5.80
C LYS A 272 -15.13 -4.35 -7.08
N PHE A 273 -13.89 -4.86 -7.14
CA PHE A 273 -13.06 -4.72 -8.34
C PHE A 273 -13.64 -5.43 -9.57
N ASN A 274 -14.27 -6.59 -9.40
CA ASN A 274 -14.98 -7.24 -10.51
C ASN A 274 -16.12 -6.35 -11.03
N CYS A 275 -16.97 -5.81 -10.14
CA CYS A 275 -18.06 -4.92 -10.55
C CYS A 275 -17.55 -3.65 -11.24
N ILE A 276 -16.43 -3.08 -10.79
CA ILE A 276 -15.80 -1.93 -11.43
C ILE A 276 -15.28 -2.31 -12.82
N ALA A 277 -14.63 -3.48 -12.93
CA ALA A 277 -14.11 -3.99 -14.19
C ALA A 277 -15.20 -4.21 -15.25
N ASP A 278 -16.41 -4.59 -14.83
CA ASP A 278 -17.55 -4.83 -15.72
C ASP A 278 -18.09 -3.55 -16.37
N VAL A 279 -17.94 -2.39 -15.70
CA VAL A 279 -18.47 -1.09 -16.16
C VAL A 279 -17.40 -0.14 -16.69
N ALA A 280 -16.12 -0.46 -16.48
CA ALA A 280 -15.01 0.35 -16.97
C ALA A 280 -14.78 0.15 -18.48
N LEU A 281 -14.36 1.21 -19.16
CA LEU A 281 -13.96 1.19 -20.56
C LEU A 281 -12.81 0.21 -20.82
N GLY A 282 -12.61 -0.15 -22.08
CA GLY A 282 -11.44 -0.90 -22.53
C GLY A 282 -10.14 -0.10 -22.31
N VAL A 283 -9.01 -0.79 -22.32
CA VAL A 283 -7.69 -0.15 -22.15
C VAL A 283 -7.42 0.87 -23.27
N GLU A 284 -7.73 0.52 -24.52
CA GLU A 284 -7.51 1.40 -25.67
C GLU A 284 -8.42 2.63 -25.69
N GLU A 285 -9.69 2.44 -25.29
CA GLU A 285 -10.65 3.54 -25.15
C GLU A 285 -10.21 4.50 -24.04
N SER A 286 -9.78 3.96 -22.90
CA SER A 286 -9.25 4.74 -21.77
C SER A 286 -8.00 5.53 -22.17
N ARG A 287 -7.07 4.89 -22.88
CA ARG A 287 -5.86 5.54 -23.40
C ARG A 287 -6.19 6.67 -24.38
N SER A 288 -7.14 6.45 -25.27
CA SER A 288 -7.62 7.45 -26.22
C SER A 288 -8.24 8.65 -25.49
N LEU A 289 -9.01 8.40 -24.42
CA LEU A 289 -9.60 9.46 -23.60
C LEU A 289 -8.51 10.35 -22.97
N PHE A 290 -7.45 9.75 -22.40
CA PHE A 290 -6.33 10.53 -21.84
C PHE A 290 -5.66 11.42 -22.89
N ALA A 291 -5.42 10.89 -24.10
CA ALA A 291 -4.82 11.65 -25.19
C ALA A 291 -5.73 12.81 -25.68
N GLN A 292 -7.04 12.56 -25.80
CA GLN A 292 -8.01 13.59 -26.15
C GLN A 292 -8.02 14.71 -25.10
N TRP A 293 -8.01 14.36 -23.82
CA TRP A 293 -8.04 15.32 -22.72
C TRP A 293 -6.76 16.14 -22.58
N ALA A 294 -5.60 15.54 -22.87
CA ALA A 294 -4.36 16.29 -22.98
C ALA A 294 -4.49 17.37 -24.07
N ASN A 295 -5.11 17.07 -25.21
CA ASN A 295 -5.27 18.02 -26.31
C ASN A 295 -6.29 19.13 -26.02
N THR A 296 -7.38 18.84 -25.29
CA THR A 296 -8.43 19.83 -24.99
C THR A 296 -8.04 20.81 -23.88
N ARG A 297 -7.02 20.47 -23.09
CA ARG A 297 -6.43 21.34 -22.06
C ARG A 297 -5.02 21.77 -22.49
N PRO A 298 -4.86 22.57 -23.55
CA PRO A 298 -3.52 23.00 -23.96
C PRO A 298 -2.87 23.80 -22.83
N ALA A 299 -1.56 23.67 -22.67
CA ALA A 299 -0.74 24.33 -21.65
C ALA A 299 -0.66 25.86 -21.78
N ARG A 300 -1.70 26.56 -22.24
CA ARG A 300 -1.62 27.98 -22.62
C ARG A 300 -1.37 28.90 -21.41
N GLY A 301 -0.09 29.20 -21.22
CA GLY A 301 0.49 30.37 -20.56
C GLY A 301 1.44 31.13 -21.49
N GLY A 302 1.15 31.21 -22.80
CA GLY A 302 1.81 32.15 -23.71
C GLY A 302 0.97 33.44 -23.82
N PRO A 303 1.58 34.64 -23.80
CA PRO A 303 0.84 35.90 -23.74
C PRO A 303 -0.01 36.10 -25.00
N ALA A 304 -1.23 36.61 -24.79
CA ALA A 304 -2.04 37.22 -25.84
C ALA A 304 -1.48 38.59 -26.21
#